data_AF-A0AAW1KN42-F1
#
_entry.id   AF-A0AAW1KN42-F1
#
_cell.length_a   1.000
_cell.length_b   1.000
_cell.length_c   1.000
_cell.angle_alpha   90.00
_cell.angle_beta   90.00
_cell.angle_gamma   90.00
#
_symmetry.space_group_name_H-M   'P 1'
#
loop_
_entity.id
_entity.type
_entity.pdbx_description
1 polymer ?
#
loop_
_entity_poly.entity_id
_entity_poly.type
_entity_poly.pdbx_seq_one_letter_code
_entity_poly.pdbx_strand_id
1 'polypeptide(L)'
;MSEDTVEWLKNIIAETDLPLYIEKLRERTQYYKEESEKLTVLNERIKLLLRGQQQCLPILEGTSFIDDVSRDCCMLSEQERLRKYNYYVSKIKYCIKMYTNLNEKLLKDIKVIKTEIDNSKSKIDGLHVTSKDELKYLEAKVARYENELIKLEKKHPWLKHLQFNLPNIGEQIEKLNFLRCTKEKLQESLAAYRGLKPRFDEAKKQLREVKEGYKQILKEIQELA
;
A
#
# COMPACT_ATOMS: atom_id res chain seq x y z
N MET A 1 -32.57 -46.30 -7.25
CA MET A 1 -31.59 -45.66 -8.17
C MET A 1 -31.05 -46.77 -9.05
N SER A 2 -31.05 -46.62 -10.37
CA SER A 2 -30.58 -47.66 -11.30
C SER A 2 -29.08 -47.89 -11.15
N GLU A 3 -28.60 -49.10 -11.41
CA GLU A 3 -27.15 -49.42 -11.37
C GLU A 3 -26.36 -48.49 -12.30
N ASP A 4 -26.94 -48.10 -13.44
CA ASP A 4 -26.33 -47.17 -14.40
C ASP A 4 -26.03 -45.78 -13.84
N THR A 5 -26.83 -45.27 -12.89
CA THR A 5 -26.54 -43.95 -12.28
C THR A 5 -25.43 -44.03 -11.24
N VAL A 6 -25.23 -45.20 -10.63
CA VAL A 6 -24.13 -45.44 -9.69
C VAL A 6 -22.81 -45.62 -10.45
N GLU A 7 -22.82 -46.31 -11.58
CA GLU A 7 -21.67 -46.48 -12.47
C GLU A 7 -21.20 -45.13 -13.07
N TRP A 8 -22.15 -44.31 -13.51
CA TRP A 8 -21.88 -42.98 -14.08
C TRP A 8 -21.29 -42.01 -13.05
N LEU A 9 -21.80 -42.00 -11.81
CA LEU A 9 -21.25 -41.20 -10.72
C LEU A 9 -19.84 -41.66 -10.32
N LYS A 10 -19.57 -42.97 -10.29
CA LYS A 10 -18.23 -43.51 -10.01
C LYS A 10 -17.21 -43.07 -11.07
N ASN A 11 -17.60 -43.07 -12.35
CA ASN A 11 -16.72 -42.63 -13.44
C ASN A 11 -16.43 -41.12 -13.39
N ILE A 12 -17.42 -40.29 -13.04
CA ILE A 12 -17.21 -38.83 -12.86
C ILE A 12 -16.31 -38.53 -11.65
N ILE A 13 -16.47 -39.27 -10.56
CA ILE A 13 -15.63 -39.14 -9.36
C ILE A 13 -14.19 -39.60 -9.64
N ALA A 14 -13.99 -40.54 -10.57
CA ALA A 14 -12.67 -41.01 -10.99
C ALA A 14 -11.98 -40.07 -11.99
N GLU A 15 -12.74 -39.36 -12.85
CA GLU A 15 -12.22 -38.40 -13.84
C GLU A 15 -11.96 -36.99 -13.28
N THR A 16 -12.42 -36.69 -12.07
CA THR A 16 -12.17 -35.41 -11.40
C THR A 16 -11.22 -35.58 -10.22
N ASP A 17 -10.30 -34.62 -10.02
CA ASP A 17 -9.40 -34.51 -8.85
C ASP A 17 -10.14 -34.30 -7.51
N LEU A 18 -11.42 -34.67 -7.44
CA LEU A 18 -12.31 -34.57 -6.29
C LEU A 18 -11.73 -35.25 -5.04
N PRO A 19 -11.11 -36.45 -5.11
CA PRO A 19 -10.46 -37.05 -3.94
C PRO A 19 -9.33 -36.17 -3.39
N LEU A 20 -8.53 -35.56 -4.28
CA LEU A 20 -7.40 -34.71 -3.92
C LEU A 20 -7.87 -33.37 -3.32
N TYR A 21 -9.01 -32.86 -3.80
CA TYR A 21 -9.66 -31.67 -3.25
C TYR A 21 -10.29 -31.92 -1.88
N ILE A 22 -10.88 -33.11 -1.67
CA ILE A 22 -11.41 -33.54 -0.37
C ILE A 22 -10.28 -33.68 0.65
N GLU A 23 -9.13 -34.25 0.26
CA GLU A 23 -7.95 -34.35 1.13
C GLU A 23 -7.45 -32.96 1.57
N LYS A 24 -7.31 -32.02 0.61
CA LYS A 24 -6.90 -30.63 0.91
C LYS A 24 -7.89 -29.90 1.82
N LEU A 25 -9.19 -30.10 1.63
CA LEU A 25 -10.21 -29.53 2.50
C LEU A 25 -10.13 -30.13 3.92
N ARG A 26 -9.83 -31.41 4.04
CA ARG A 26 -9.67 -32.10 5.33
C ARG A 26 -8.44 -31.57 6.08
N GLU A 27 -7.29 -31.46 5.42
CA GLU A 27 -6.07 -30.86 5.99
C GLU A 27 -6.31 -29.42 6.46
N ARG A 28 -6.99 -28.62 5.64
CA ARG A 28 -7.29 -27.22 5.97
C ARG A 28 -8.27 -27.10 7.13
N THR A 29 -9.24 -28.01 7.23
CA THR A 29 -10.18 -28.07 8.36
C THR A 29 -9.46 -28.48 9.65
N GLN A 30 -8.53 -29.43 9.57
CA GLN A 30 -7.70 -29.86 10.69
C GLN A 30 -6.83 -28.70 11.21
N TYR A 31 -6.16 -27.98 10.30
CA TYR A 31 -5.35 -26.81 10.64
C TYR A 31 -6.15 -25.73 11.40
N TYR A 32 -7.36 -25.39 10.93
CA TYR A 32 -8.18 -24.39 11.62
C TYR A 32 -8.70 -24.86 12.98
N LYS A 33 -8.92 -26.17 13.17
CA LYS A 33 -9.25 -26.72 14.49
C LYS A 33 -8.10 -26.56 15.48
N GLU A 34 -6.89 -26.94 15.07
CA GLU A 34 -5.69 -26.81 15.90
C GLU A 34 -5.39 -25.35 16.25
N GLU A 35 -5.56 -24.43 15.29
CA GLU A 35 -5.34 -23.01 15.51
C GLU A 35 -6.42 -22.40 16.43
N SER A 36 -7.66 -22.86 16.32
CA SER A 36 -8.75 -22.49 17.24
C SER A 36 -8.48 -22.96 18.66
N GLU A 37 -7.94 -24.16 18.85
CA GLU A 37 -7.55 -24.67 20.18
C GLU A 37 -6.43 -23.83 20.79
N LYS A 38 -5.40 -23.47 20.03
CA LYS A 38 -4.33 -22.56 20.48
C LYS A 38 -4.86 -21.19 20.89
N LEU A 39 -5.79 -20.63 20.12
CA LEU A 39 -6.45 -19.36 20.45
C LEU A 39 -7.29 -19.46 21.72
N THR A 40 -7.90 -20.61 21.98
CA THR A 40 -8.67 -20.87 23.20
C THR A 40 -7.74 -20.87 24.42
N VAL A 41 -6.61 -21.58 24.35
CA VAL A 41 -5.58 -21.58 25.42
C VAL A 41 -5.00 -20.17 25.65
N LEU A 42 -4.76 -19.41 24.58
CA LEU A 42 -4.27 -18.04 24.68
C LEU A 42 -5.31 -17.14 25.38
N ASN A 43 -6.58 -17.28 25.03
CA ASN A 43 -7.68 -16.53 25.66
C ASN A 43 -7.83 -16.88 27.14
N GLU A 44 -7.65 -18.14 27.53
CA GLU A 44 -7.65 -18.54 28.94
C GLU A 44 -6.49 -17.91 29.71
N ARG A 45 -5.28 -17.88 29.12
CA ARG A 45 -4.13 -17.18 29.72
C ARG A 45 -4.36 -15.69 29.86
N ILE A 46 -4.93 -15.04 28.85
CA ILE A 46 -5.27 -13.61 28.90
C ILE A 46 -6.32 -13.35 29.99
N LYS A 47 -7.33 -14.21 30.13
CA LYS A 47 -8.32 -14.13 31.23
C LYS A 47 -7.68 -14.28 32.61
N LEU A 48 -6.69 -15.17 32.77
CA LEU A 48 -5.94 -15.31 34.03
C LEU A 48 -5.11 -14.07 34.35
N LEU A 49 -4.43 -13.47 33.36
CA LEU A 49 -3.69 -12.22 33.53
C LEU A 49 -4.61 -11.04 33.89
N LEU A 50 -5.80 -10.97 33.28
CA LEU A 50 -6.80 -9.95 33.59
C LEU A 50 -7.43 -10.13 34.98
N ARG A 51 -7.60 -11.39 35.45
CA ARG A 51 -8.03 -11.66 36.83
C ARG A 51 -6.95 -11.31 37.85
N GLY A 52 -5.67 -11.53 37.52
CA GLY A 52 -4.53 -11.14 38.37
C GLY A 52 -4.35 -9.63 38.50
N GLN A 53 -4.86 -8.82 37.56
CA GLN A 53 -4.79 -7.35 37.64
C GLN A 53 -5.87 -6.70 38.52
N GLN A 54 -6.91 -7.43 38.95
CA GLN A 54 -8.01 -6.87 39.75
C GLN A 54 -7.83 -7.04 41.27
N GLN A 55 -6.78 -7.71 41.74
CA GLN A 55 -6.47 -7.83 43.17
C GLN A 55 -5.01 -7.46 43.41
N CYS A 56 -4.80 -6.22 43.89
CA CYS A 56 -3.70 -5.73 44.72
C CYS A 56 -2.22 -6.14 44.42
N LEU A 57 -1.35 -5.14 44.21
CA LEU A 57 -0.01 -5.14 44.83
C LEU A 57 -0.18 -5.44 46.34
N PRO A 58 0.66 -6.22 47.04
CA PRO A 58 1.99 -6.75 46.70
C PRO A 58 2.12 -8.27 46.89
N ILE A 59 3.34 -8.79 46.66
CA ILE A 59 3.81 -10.17 46.90
C ILE A 59 3.49 -11.14 45.76
N LEU A 60 4.47 -11.36 44.91
CA LEU A 60 4.67 -12.63 44.22
C LEU A 60 6.18 -12.90 44.14
N GLU A 61 6.69 -13.34 45.29
CA GLU A 61 7.71 -14.39 45.30
C GLU A 61 7.20 -15.54 44.41
N GLY A 62 8.04 -16.01 43.48
CA GLY A 62 7.77 -17.25 42.76
C GLY A 62 7.27 -17.12 41.33
N THR A 63 7.98 -16.40 40.47
CA THR A 63 8.21 -16.90 39.10
C THR A 63 9.64 -16.56 38.68
N SER A 64 10.42 -17.60 38.37
CA SER A 64 11.86 -17.58 38.08
C SER A 64 12.29 -16.79 36.84
N PHE A 65 11.41 -15.96 36.28
CA PHE A 65 11.69 -15.05 35.16
C PHE A 65 11.73 -13.57 35.59
N ILE A 66 11.26 -13.24 36.79
CA ILE A 66 11.33 -11.88 37.35
C ILE A 66 12.66 -11.66 38.09
N ASP A 67 13.32 -12.72 38.55
CA ASP A 67 14.59 -12.62 39.29
C ASP A 67 15.73 -11.99 38.48
N ASP A 68 15.79 -12.23 37.17
CA ASP A 68 16.87 -11.68 36.34
C ASP A 68 16.69 -10.18 36.02
N VAL A 69 15.45 -9.68 35.94
CA VAL A 69 15.17 -8.25 35.75
C VAL A 69 15.19 -7.50 37.08
N SER A 70 14.89 -8.19 38.19
CA SER A 70 14.84 -7.63 39.54
C SER A 70 16.22 -7.50 40.19
N ARG A 71 17.12 -8.50 40.06
CA ARG A 71 18.48 -8.44 40.66
C ARG A 71 19.32 -7.30 40.10
N ASP A 72 19.26 -7.08 38.79
CA ASP A 72 19.99 -6.00 38.12
C ASP A 72 19.42 -4.60 38.43
N CYS A 73 18.23 -4.50 39.02
CA CYS A 73 17.61 -3.23 39.39
C CYS A 73 17.91 -2.80 40.83
N CYS A 74 18.26 -3.74 41.71
CA CYS A 74 18.57 -3.47 43.13
C CYS A 74 19.96 -2.84 43.35
N MET A 75 20.86 -2.96 42.38
CA MET A 75 22.24 -2.44 42.44
C MET A 75 22.45 -1.12 41.68
N LEU A 76 21.40 -0.58 41.06
CA LEU A 76 21.46 0.64 40.25
C LEU A 76 21.20 1.88 41.10
N SER A 77 21.87 2.98 40.78
CA SER A 77 21.53 4.26 41.39
C SER A 77 20.09 4.67 41.00
N GLU A 78 19.42 5.46 41.84
CA GLU A 78 18.07 5.97 41.53
C GLU A 78 18.01 6.64 40.14
N GLN A 79 19.09 7.29 39.73
CA GLN A 79 19.19 7.95 38.43
C GLN A 79 19.23 6.95 37.27
N GLU A 80 19.87 5.80 37.45
CA GLU A 80 19.93 4.74 36.44
C GLU A 80 18.61 3.96 36.33
N ARG A 81 17.95 3.72 37.47
CA ARG A 81 16.59 3.17 37.50
C ARG A 81 15.61 4.08 36.74
N LEU A 82 15.69 5.39 36.97
CA LEU A 82 14.85 6.36 36.25
C LEU A 82 15.14 6.39 34.75
N ARG A 83 16.42 6.28 34.34
CA ARG A 83 16.80 6.18 32.91
C ARG A 83 16.24 4.91 32.26
N LYS A 84 16.39 3.74 32.90
CA LYS A 84 15.83 2.47 32.40
C LYS A 84 14.30 2.54 32.32
N TYR A 85 13.64 3.07 33.35
CA TYR A 85 12.18 3.28 33.34
C TYR A 85 11.74 4.15 32.16
N ASN A 86 12.35 5.32 31.97
CA ASN A 86 12.03 6.22 30.86
C ASN A 86 12.26 5.57 29.49
N TYR A 87 13.31 4.74 29.36
CA TYR A 87 13.57 3.98 28.15
C TYR A 87 12.46 2.96 27.85
N TYR A 88 12.04 2.16 28.82
CA TYR A 88 10.95 1.19 28.63
C TYR A 88 9.61 1.86 28.39
N VAL A 89 9.30 2.96 29.10
CA VAL A 89 8.11 3.77 28.86
C VAL A 89 8.10 4.31 27.43
N SER A 90 9.24 4.78 26.92
CA SER A 90 9.36 5.27 25.54
C SER A 90 9.16 4.15 24.52
N LYS A 91 9.71 2.95 24.77
CA LYS A 91 9.46 1.76 23.94
C LYS A 91 7.99 1.36 23.92
N ILE A 92 7.33 1.35 25.07
CA ILE A 92 5.91 1.02 25.17
C ILE A 92 5.07 2.07 24.41
N LYS A 93 5.35 3.36 24.59
CA LYS A 93 4.69 4.45 23.83
C LYS A 93 4.86 4.27 22.33
N TYR A 94 6.05 3.87 21.89
CA TYR A 94 6.31 3.58 20.47
C TYR A 94 5.47 2.39 19.97
N CYS A 95 5.46 1.28 20.71
CA CYS A 95 4.65 0.11 20.36
C CYS A 95 3.16 0.45 20.28
N ILE A 96 2.63 1.20 21.27
CA ILE A 96 1.23 1.67 21.26
C ILE A 96 0.96 2.46 19.98
N LYS A 97 1.79 3.46 19.67
CA LYS A 97 1.62 4.28 18.46
C LYS A 97 1.66 3.44 17.19
N MET A 98 2.58 2.47 17.10
CA MET A 98 2.67 1.56 15.96
C MET A 98 1.37 0.75 15.79
N TYR A 99 0.86 0.15 16.87
CA TYR A 99 -0.38 -0.63 16.82
C TYR A 99 -1.61 0.23 16.52
N THR A 100 -1.69 1.45 17.05
CA THR A 100 -2.76 2.40 16.71
C THR A 100 -2.76 2.71 15.21
N ASN A 101 -1.59 3.03 14.64
CA ASN A 101 -1.46 3.30 13.21
C ASN A 101 -1.82 2.08 12.35
N LEU A 102 -1.42 0.88 12.77
CA LEU A 102 -1.73 -0.36 12.07
C LEU A 102 -3.24 -0.64 12.09
N ASN A 103 -3.89 -0.46 13.24
CA ASN A 103 -5.34 -0.60 13.37
C ASN A 103 -6.10 0.41 12.52
N GLU A 104 -5.66 1.67 12.48
CA GLU A 104 -6.25 2.68 11.60
C GLU A 104 -6.13 2.31 10.12
N LYS A 105 -4.99 1.78 9.70
CA LYS A 105 -4.79 1.30 8.33
C LYS A 105 -5.70 0.11 8.02
N LEU A 106 -5.73 -0.89 8.88
CA LEU A 106 -6.60 -2.06 8.71
C LEU A 106 -8.09 -1.66 8.65
N LEU A 107 -8.53 -0.69 9.45
CA LEU A 107 -9.90 -0.18 9.39
C LEU A 107 -10.22 0.49 8.05
N LYS A 108 -9.27 1.22 7.46
CA LYS A 108 -9.43 1.81 6.12
C LYS A 108 -9.52 0.71 5.06
N ASP A 109 -8.62 -0.27 5.11
CA ASP A 109 -8.60 -1.38 4.15
C ASP A 109 -9.89 -2.21 4.23
N ILE A 110 -10.39 -2.50 5.43
CA ILE A 110 -11.67 -3.19 5.63
C ILE A 110 -12.83 -2.39 5.02
N LYS A 111 -12.85 -1.06 5.17
CA LYS A 111 -13.89 -0.22 4.57
C LYS A 111 -13.86 -0.27 3.04
N VAL A 112 -12.66 -0.18 2.45
CA VAL A 112 -12.48 -0.29 0.99
C VAL A 112 -12.97 -1.65 0.50
N ILE A 113 -12.51 -2.74 1.12
CA ILE A 113 -12.91 -4.11 0.73
C ILE A 113 -14.42 -4.29 0.84
N LYS A 114 -15.06 -3.79 1.90
CA LYS A 114 -16.53 -3.83 2.03
C LYS A 114 -17.21 -3.12 0.87
N THR A 115 -16.76 -1.93 0.51
CA THR A 115 -17.34 -1.19 -0.62
C THR A 115 -17.12 -1.89 -1.96
N GLU A 116 -15.98 -2.55 -2.16
CA GLU A 116 -15.72 -3.35 -3.36
C GLU A 116 -16.61 -4.60 -3.43
N ILE A 117 -16.86 -5.26 -2.29
CA ILE A 117 -17.78 -6.39 -2.20
C ILE A 117 -19.20 -5.95 -2.54
N ASP A 118 -19.67 -4.85 -1.95
CA ASP A 118 -21.03 -4.34 -2.21
C ASP A 118 -21.20 -3.92 -3.68
N ASN A 119 -20.18 -3.26 -4.26
CA ASN A 119 -20.16 -2.93 -5.69
C ASN A 119 -20.20 -4.19 -6.57
N SER A 120 -19.45 -5.23 -6.19
CA SER A 120 -19.40 -6.49 -6.94
C SER A 120 -20.73 -7.24 -6.87
N LYS A 121 -21.38 -7.28 -5.70
CA LYS A 121 -22.74 -7.82 -5.54
C LYS A 121 -23.73 -7.08 -6.42
N SER A 122 -23.74 -5.74 -6.37
CA SER A 122 -24.63 -4.94 -7.22
C SER A 122 -24.42 -5.20 -8.71
N LYS A 123 -23.18 -5.38 -9.17
CA LYS A 123 -22.88 -5.77 -10.56
C LYS A 123 -23.42 -7.15 -10.90
N ILE A 124 -23.25 -8.14 -10.02
CA ILE A 124 -23.76 -9.50 -10.22
C ILE A 124 -25.29 -9.50 -10.26
N ASP A 125 -25.94 -8.76 -9.35
CA ASP A 125 -27.40 -8.62 -9.33
C ASP A 125 -27.90 -7.97 -10.63
N GLY A 126 -27.20 -6.94 -11.14
CA GLY A 126 -27.50 -6.33 -12.44
C GLY A 126 -27.36 -7.28 -13.63
N LEU A 127 -26.40 -8.21 -13.58
CA LEU A 127 -26.25 -9.26 -14.59
C LEU A 127 -27.37 -10.31 -14.49
N HIS A 128 -27.83 -10.62 -13.28
CA HIS A 128 -28.94 -11.57 -13.07
C HIS A 128 -30.29 -11.03 -13.59
N VAL A 129 -30.44 -9.70 -13.63
CA VAL A 129 -31.63 -9.02 -14.18
C VAL A 129 -31.68 -9.06 -15.71
N THR A 130 -30.55 -9.31 -16.40
CA THR A 130 -30.56 -9.36 -17.87
C THR A 130 -31.16 -10.69 -18.33
N SER A 131 -32.38 -10.65 -18.85
CA SER A 131 -33.07 -11.84 -19.34
C SER A 131 -32.34 -12.45 -20.55
N LYS A 132 -32.48 -13.76 -20.79
CA LYS A 132 -31.90 -14.40 -21.99
C LYS A 132 -32.34 -13.73 -23.30
N ASP A 133 -33.52 -13.11 -23.32
CA ASP A 133 -34.05 -12.41 -24.49
C ASP A 133 -33.42 -11.03 -24.67
N GLU A 134 -33.10 -10.32 -23.58
CA GLU A 134 -32.31 -9.08 -23.64
C GLU A 134 -30.88 -9.35 -24.09
N LEU A 135 -30.27 -10.45 -23.65
CA LEU A 135 -28.96 -10.88 -24.14
C LEU A 135 -28.98 -11.14 -25.64
N LYS A 136 -29.97 -11.88 -26.15
CA LYS A 136 -30.15 -12.10 -27.60
C LYS A 136 -30.37 -10.79 -28.36
N TYR A 137 -31.14 -9.87 -27.79
CA TYR A 137 -31.36 -8.55 -28.39
C TYR A 137 -30.06 -7.74 -28.47
N LEU A 138 -29.26 -7.74 -27.40
CA LEU A 138 -27.97 -7.07 -27.35
C LEU A 138 -26.96 -7.70 -28.31
N GLU A 139 -26.91 -9.03 -28.40
CA GLU A 139 -26.08 -9.75 -29.38
C GLU A 139 -26.46 -9.38 -30.82
N ALA A 140 -27.75 -9.36 -31.14
CA ALA A 140 -28.22 -8.94 -32.46
C ALA A 140 -27.88 -7.46 -32.73
N LYS A 141 -27.90 -6.61 -31.71
CA LYS A 141 -27.51 -5.20 -31.82
C LYS A 141 -26.00 -5.04 -32.05
N VAL A 142 -25.17 -5.81 -31.35
CA VAL A 142 -23.71 -5.86 -31.57
C VAL A 142 -23.40 -6.32 -32.99
N ALA A 143 -24.03 -7.40 -33.46
CA ALA A 143 -23.85 -7.90 -34.82
C ALA A 143 -24.24 -6.86 -35.89
N ARG A 144 -25.26 -6.02 -35.63
CA ARG A 144 -25.60 -4.89 -36.52
C ARG A 144 -24.49 -3.85 -36.54
N TYR A 145 -23.98 -3.45 -35.38
CA TYR A 145 -22.89 -2.46 -35.31
C TYR A 145 -21.60 -2.97 -35.94
N GLU A 146 -21.24 -4.24 -35.75
CA GLU A 146 -20.08 -4.85 -36.40
C GLU A 146 -20.24 -4.83 -37.93
N ASN A 147 -21.43 -5.14 -38.45
CA ASN A 147 -21.70 -5.05 -39.88
C ASN A 147 -21.61 -3.62 -40.42
N GLU A 148 -22.07 -2.61 -39.67
CA GLU A 148 -21.89 -1.21 -40.05
C GLU A 148 -20.42 -0.78 -40.00
N LEU A 149 -19.68 -1.23 -38.98
CA LEU A 149 -18.25 -1.00 -38.87
C LEU A 149 -17.52 -1.56 -40.09
N ILE A 150 -17.83 -2.79 -40.51
CA ILE A 150 -17.25 -3.41 -41.72
C ILE A 150 -17.57 -2.59 -42.97
N LYS A 151 -18.78 -2.03 -43.09
CA LYS A 151 -19.13 -1.14 -44.22
C LYS A 151 -18.32 0.15 -44.19
N LEU A 152 -18.14 0.75 -43.02
CA LEU A 152 -17.34 1.96 -42.83
C LEU A 152 -15.86 1.70 -43.11
N GLU A 153 -15.32 0.57 -42.65
CA GLU A 153 -13.95 0.14 -42.92
C GLU A 153 -13.72 -0.14 -44.41
N LYS A 154 -14.71 -0.70 -45.13
CA LYS A 154 -14.65 -0.86 -46.59
C LYS A 154 -14.62 0.50 -47.30
N LYS A 155 -15.41 1.47 -46.83
CA LYS A 155 -15.46 2.84 -47.39
C LYS A 155 -14.22 3.67 -47.03
N HIS A 156 -13.62 3.39 -45.87
CA HIS A 156 -12.49 4.12 -45.31
C HIS A 156 -11.41 3.14 -44.84
N PRO A 157 -10.57 2.62 -45.75
CA PRO A 157 -9.57 1.59 -45.42
C PRO A 157 -8.53 2.03 -44.37
N TRP A 158 -8.31 3.34 -44.25
CA TRP A 158 -7.42 3.92 -43.25
C TRP A 158 -7.90 3.72 -41.80
N LEU A 159 -9.19 3.40 -41.57
CA LEU A 159 -9.70 3.01 -40.24
C LEU A 159 -9.09 1.70 -39.74
N LYS A 160 -8.66 0.81 -40.64
CA LYS A 160 -7.95 -0.44 -40.29
C LYS A 160 -6.45 -0.23 -40.05
N HIS A 161 -5.93 0.94 -40.39
CA HIS A 161 -4.49 1.18 -40.29
C HIS A 161 -4.10 1.31 -38.81
N LEU A 162 -3.06 0.59 -38.37
CA LEU A 162 -2.64 0.55 -36.95
C LEU A 162 -2.38 1.94 -36.34
N GLN A 163 -2.04 2.93 -37.17
CA GLN A 163 -1.80 4.29 -36.73
C GLN A 163 -3.07 5.04 -36.29
N PHE A 164 -4.24 4.65 -36.78
CA PHE A 164 -5.53 5.28 -36.48
C PHE A 164 -6.45 4.41 -35.62
N ASN A 165 -5.93 3.31 -35.07
CA ASN A 165 -6.68 2.46 -34.16
C ASN A 165 -6.86 3.15 -32.80
N LEU A 166 -8.02 2.98 -32.17
CA LEU A 166 -8.40 3.60 -30.90
C LEU A 166 -7.37 3.42 -29.76
N PRO A 167 -6.74 2.24 -29.57
CA PRO A 167 -5.71 2.06 -28.55
C PRO A 167 -4.47 2.93 -28.81
N ASN A 168 -4.03 3.05 -30.06
CA ASN A 168 -2.87 3.87 -30.42
C ASN A 168 -3.19 5.35 -30.22
N ILE A 169 -4.39 5.80 -30.61
CA ILE A 169 -4.86 7.16 -30.32
C ILE A 169 -4.87 7.42 -28.81
N GLY A 170 -5.32 6.44 -28.00
CA GLY A 170 -5.26 6.50 -26.54
C GLY A 170 -3.84 6.69 -26.01
N GLU A 171 -2.88 5.87 -26.47
CA GLU A 171 -1.47 6.00 -26.10
C GLU A 171 -0.89 7.37 -26.49
N GLN A 172 -1.24 7.90 -27.65
CA GLN A 172 -0.79 9.23 -28.09
C GLN A 172 -1.38 10.34 -27.21
N ILE A 173 -2.65 10.21 -26.79
CA ILE A 173 -3.29 11.15 -25.87
C ILE A 173 -2.62 11.11 -24.49
N GLU A 174 -2.29 9.92 -23.98
CA GLU A 174 -1.57 9.77 -22.72
C GLU A 174 -0.17 10.38 -22.78
N LYS A 175 0.58 10.13 -23.85
CA LYS A 175 1.89 10.76 -24.11
C LYS A 175 1.76 12.28 -24.15
N LEU A 176 0.73 12.81 -24.81
CA LEU A 176 0.49 14.25 -24.90
C LEU A 176 0.16 14.87 -23.54
N ASN A 177 -0.68 14.19 -22.74
CA ASN A 177 -0.98 14.61 -21.37
C ASN A 177 0.26 14.58 -20.47
N PHE A 178 1.09 13.55 -20.58
CA PHE A 178 2.37 13.47 -19.86
C PHE A 178 3.31 14.62 -20.24
N LEU A 179 3.44 14.93 -21.53
CA LEU A 179 4.23 16.07 -22.03
C LEU A 179 3.69 17.41 -21.54
N ARG A 180 2.37 17.57 -21.45
CA ARG A 180 1.75 18.77 -20.90
C ARG A 180 2.09 18.94 -19.42
N CYS A 181 1.91 17.90 -18.61
CA CYS A 181 2.23 17.93 -17.18
C CYS A 181 3.72 18.19 -16.92
N THR A 182 4.61 17.60 -17.72
CA THR A 182 6.06 17.85 -17.59
C THR A 182 6.43 19.27 -17.99
N LYS A 183 5.81 19.83 -19.04
CA LYS A 183 5.97 21.25 -19.40
C LYS A 183 5.52 22.16 -18.26
N GLU A 184 4.38 21.91 -17.63
CA GLU A 184 3.88 22.70 -16.50
C GLU A 184 4.85 22.66 -15.31
N LYS A 185 5.33 21.47 -14.91
CA LYS A 185 6.35 21.32 -13.85
C LYS A 185 7.66 22.03 -14.18
N LEU A 186 8.10 21.99 -15.44
CA LEU A 186 9.28 22.71 -15.88
C LEU A 186 9.07 24.22 -15.87
N GLN A 187 7.86 24.69 -16.18
CA GLN A 187 7.52 26.11 -16.08
C GLN A 187 7.47 26.59 -14.62
N GLU A 188 6.92 25.77 -13.71
CA GLU A 188 6.96 26.02 -12.26
C GLU A 188 8.39 26.05 -11.72
N SER A 189 9.24 25.10 -12.12
CA SER A 189 10.63 25.08 -11.70
C SER A 189 11.41 26.28 -12.25
N LEU A 190 11.22 26.63 -13.53
CA LEU A 190 11.81 27.85 -14.12
C LEU A 190 11.30 29.12 -13.45
N ALA A 191 10.05 29.16 -12.98
CA ALA A 191 9.53 30.28 -12.22
C ALA A 191 10.29 30.48 -10.89
N ALA A 192 10.70 29.40 -10.22
CA ALA A 192 11.58 29.49 -9.04
C ALA A 192 12.94 30.15 -9.36
N TYR A 193 13.44 29.97 -10.58
CA TYR A 193 14.70 30.58 -11.03
C TYR A 193 14.55 32.00 -11.61
N ARG A 194 13.33 32.49 -11.88
CA ARG A 194 13.09 33.84 -12.45
C ARG A 194 13.55 35.00 -11.54
N GLY A 195 13.84 34.74 -10.26
CA GLY A 195 14.39 35.72 -9.31
C GLY A 195 15.89 35.63 -9.07
N LEU A 196 16.56 34.57 -9.53
CA LEU A 196 18.01 34.36 -9.41
C LEU A 196 18.74 35.12 -10.52
N LYS A 197 18.59 36.46 -10.55
CA LYS A 197 19.54 37.29 -11.29
C LYS A 197 20.89 37.22 -10.57
N PRO A 198 22.01 36.93 -11.27
CA PRO A 198 23.33 37.14 -10.69
C PRO A 198 23.40 38.60 -10.24
N ARG A 199 23.75 38.83 -8.97
CA ARG A 199 23.89 40.19 -8.42
C ARG A 199 25.18 40.82 -8.95
N PHE A 200 25.17 41.16 -10.24
CA PHE A 200 26.30 41.76 -10.94
C PHE A 200 26.80 43.05 -10.27
N ASP A 201 25.92 43.78 -9.60
CA ASP A 201 26.28 44.99 -8.87
C ASP A 201 27.07 44.70 -7.59
N GLU A 202 26.75 43.61 -6.89
CA GLU A 202 27.47 43.14 -5.70
C GLU A 202 28.87 42.62 -6.08
N ALA A 203 28.97 41.89 -7.21
CA ALA A 203 30.25 41.45 -7.77
C ALA A 203 31.11 42.64 -8.26
N LYS A 204 30.51 43.67 -8.88
CA LYS A 204 31.22 44.89 -9.30
C LYS A 204 31.75 45.68 -8.10
N LYS A 205 31.01 45.70 -7.00
CA LYS A 205 31.44 46.37 -5.76
C LYS A 205 32.67 45.67 -5.16
N GLN A 206 32.61 44.35 -5.02
CA GLN A 206 33.74 43.54 -4.54
C GLN A 206 34.99 43.70 -5.41
N LEU A 207 34.82 43.72 -6.74
CA LEU A 207 35.93 43.94 -7.66
C LEU A 207 36.58 45.33 -7.49
N ARG A 208 35.80 46.35 -7.16
CA ARG A 208 36.30 47.71 -6.92
C ARG A 208 37.10 47.77 -5.62
N GLU A 209 36.59 47.18 -4.55
CA GLU A 209 37.24 47.09 -3.24
C GLU A 209 38.59 46.36 -3.35
N VAL A 210 38.64 45.23 -4.09
CA VAL A 210 39.89 44.50 -4.34
C VAL A 210 40.89 45.35 -5.13
N LYS A 211 40.44 46.10 -6.14
CA LYS A 211 41.32 47.00 -6.92
C LYS A 211 41.88 48.14 -6.07
N GLU A 212 41.08 48.70 -5.17
CA GLU A 212 41.52 49.75 -4.25
C GLU A 212 42.52 49.21 -3.23
N GLY A 213 42.24 48.04 -2.63
CA GLY A 213 43.18 47.36 -1.73
C GLY A 213 44.51 47.05 -2.41
N TYR A 214 44.49 46.56 -3.66
CA TYR A 214 45.72 46.30 -4.42
C TYR A 214 46.54 47.56 -4.70
N LYS A 215 45.88 48.69 -4.99
CA LYS A 215 46.55 49.99 -5.15
C LYS A 215 47.15 50.50 -3.84
N GLN A 216 46.48 50.27 -2.72
CA GLN A 216 46.98 50.63 -1.39
C GLN A 216 48.26 49.86 -1.07
N ILE A 217 48.23 48.54 -1.26
CA ILE A 217 49.39 47.66 -1.06
C ILE A 217 50.55 48.05 -1.99
N LEU A 218 50.28 48.40 -3.26
CA LEU A 218 51.32 48.87 -4.17
C LEU A 218 51.98 50.17 -3.70
N LYS A 219 51.22 51.10 -3.12
CA LYS A 219 51.77 52.33 -2.54
C LYS A 219 52.62 52.04 -1.30
N GLU A 220 52.14 51.18 -0.41
CA GLU A 220 52.90 50.76 0.77
C GLU A 220 54.23 50.10 0.39
N ILE A 221 54.23 49.25 -0.65
CA ILE A 221 55.46 48.65 -1.19
C ILE A 221 56.40 49.71 -1.78
N GLN A 222 55.87 50.73 -2.45
CA GLN A 222 56.67 51.84 -3.00
C GLN A 222 57.21 52.79 -1.94
N GLU A 223 56.53 52.93 -0.80
CA GLU A 223 56.98 53.73 0.34
C GLU A 223 58.01 52.99 1.21
N LEU A 224 58.07 51.65 1.11
CA LEU A 224 59.04 50.79 1.79
C LEU A 224 60.31 50.48 0.96
N ALA A 225 60.36 50.89 -0.32
CA ALA A 225 61.48 50.69 -1.23
C ALA A 225 62.29 51.98 -1.44
#